data_AF-A0A7J7JEC7-F1
#
_entry.id   AF-A0A7J7JEC7-F1
#
_cell.length_a   1.000
_cell.length_b   1.000
_cell.length_c   1.000
_cell.angle_alpha   90.00
_cell.angle_beta   90.00
_cell.angle_gamma   90.00
#
_symmetry.space_group_name_H-M   'P 1'
#
loop_
_entity.id
_entity.type
_entity.pdbx_description
1 polymer ?
#
loop_
_entity_poly.entity_id
_entity_poly.type
_entity_poly.pdbx_seq_one_letter_code
_entity_poly.pdbx_strand_id
1 'polypeptide(L)'
;MQNNTLHMTEMFLGVLPTTLFEVEQLANSYVALKAPNGKYVTIKMTGALNCSSDSCGDKEKFKMTILNRPLIILKGEFGFLGLKNGKIEANRPTYDAFELIQAENGLYNFKGQPVKSYMPLLYINCGKP
;
A
#
# COMPACT_ATOMS: atom_id res chain seq x y z
N MET A 1 -14.91 6.98 -16.98
CA MET A 1 -14.31 5.97 -16.07
C MET A 1 -13.51 6.73 -15.03
N GLN A 2 -14.06 6.94 -13.84
CA GLN A 2 -13.42 7.75 -12.79
C GLN A 2 -12.54 6.86 -11.92
N ASN A 3 -11.24 7.12 -11.94
CA ASN A 3 -10.24 6.44 -11.13
C ASN A 3 -10.29 6.98 -9.71
N ASN A 4 -10.75 6.15 -8.77
CA ASN A 4 -10.77 6.46 -7.34
C ASN A 4 -9.37 6.24 -6.77
N THR A 5 -8.61 7.32 -6.60
CA THR A 5 -7.29 7.24 -5.95
C THR A 5 -7.25 8.04 -4.66
N LEU A 6 -6.86 7.37 -3.57
CA LEU A 6 -6.62 7.97 -2.26
C LEU A 6 -5.18 8.50 -2.21
N HIS A 7 -5.03 9.82 -2.09
CA HIS A 7 -3.75 10.47 -1.81
C HIS A 7 -3.53 10.53 -0.29
N MET A 8 -2.56 9.77 0.23
CA MET A 8 -2.04 10.00 1.58
C MET A 8 -0.82 10.91 1.51
N THR A 9 -0.96 12.12 2.04
CA THR A 9 0.14 13.08 2.21
C THR A 9 0.37 13.26 3.71
N GLU A 10 1.53 12.87 4.22
CA GLU A 10 1.86 12.96 5.64
C GLU A 10 2.16 14.42 6.06
N MET A 11 1.51 14.86 7.13
CA MET A 11 1.99 15.92 8.03
C MET A 11 1.62 15.48 9.45
N PHE A 12 2.61 15.00 10.22
CA PHE A 12 2.42 14.55 11.60
C PHE A 12 2.16 15.75 12.52
N LEU A 13 0.90 16.19 12.62
CA LEU A 13 0.37 16.95 13.74
C LEU A 13 -1.00 16.37 14.11
N GLY A 14 -1.04 15.52 15.14
CA GLY A 14 -2.28 15.10 15.80
C GLY A 14 -3.17 14.16 14.98
N VAL A 15 -2.75 12.91 14.81
CA VAL A 15 -3.68 11.86 14.38
C VAL A 15 -4.60 11.53 15.55
N LEU A 16 -5.88 11.89 15.44
CA LEU A 16 -6.87 11.52 16.45
C LEU A 16 -7.21 10.04 16.31
N PRO A 17 -7.53 9.33 17.40
CA PRO A 17 -8.00 7.94 17.32
C PRO A 17 -9.20 7.78 16.39
N THR A 18 -10.04 8.81 16.28
CA THR A 18 -11.22 8.88 15.40
C THR A 18 -10.89 9.03 13.91
N THR A 19 -9.63 9.32 13.57
CA THR A 19 -9.15 9.47 12.18
C THR A 19 -8.33 8.28 11.69
N LEU A 20 -8.13 7.26 12.54
CA LEU A 20 -7.42 6.04 12.17
C LEU A 20 -8.37 5.06 11.47
N PHE A 21 -7.89 4.40 10.42
CA PHE A 21 -8.64 3.32 9.78
C PHE A 21 -7.81 2.04 9.84
N GLU A 22 -8.43 0.94 10.23
CA GLU A 22 -7.82 -0.38 10.05
C GLU A 22 -7.98 -0.79 8.60
N VAL A 23 -6.88 -1.24 7.98
CA VAL A 23 -6.90 -1.80 6.63
C VAL A 23 -6.99 -3.31 6.76
N GLU A 24 -8.05 -3.89 6.22
CA GLU A 24 -8.25 -5.34 6.16
C GLU A 24 -7.98 -5.81 4.73
N GLN A 25 -7.09 -6.80 4.59
CA GLN A 25 -6.81 -7.40 3.29
C GLN A 25 -7.85 -8.43 2.93
N LEU A 26 -8.33 -8.37 1.69
CA LEU A 26 -9.30 -9.29 1.13
C LEU A 26 -8.66 -10.07 -0.03
N ALA A 27 -9.36 -11.11 -0.48
CA ALA A 27 -8.98 -11.83 -1.69
C ALA A 27 -8.91 -10.91 -2.92
N ASN A 28 -8.10 -11.30 -3.90
CA ASN A 28 -7.96 -10.61 -5.20
C ASN A 28 -7.47 -9.15 -5.10
N SER A 29 -6.62 -8.87 -4.11
CA SER A 29 -5.98 -7.56 -3.91
C SER A 29 -6.93 -6.41 -3.61
N TYR A 30 -8.12 -6.74 -3.10
CA TYR A 30 -9.01 -5.76 -2.51
C TYR A 30 -8.63 -5.53 -1.05
N VAL A 31 -8.97 -4.35 -0.55
CA VAL A 31 -8.89 -4.00 0.86
C VAL A 31 -10.25 -3.47 1.31
N ALA A 32 -10.59 -3.70 2.57
CA ALA A 32 -11.65 -2.99 3.26
C ALA A 32 -11.03 -2.01 4.26
N LEU A 33 -11.68 -0.88 4.45
CA LEU A 33 -11.28 0.11 5.44
C LEU A 33 -12.29 0.08 6.58
N LYS A 34 -11.84 -0.23 7.79
CA LYS A 34 -12.68 -0.24 8.99
C LYS A 34 -12.37 1.00 9.82
N ALA A 35 -13.40 1.81 10.04
CA ALA A 35 -13.31 3.03 10.82
C ALA A 35 -13.31 2.73 12.33
N PRO A 36 -12.94 3.71 13.19
CA PRO A 36 -12.89 3.53 14.64
C PRO A 36 -14.25 3.23 15.27
N ASN A 37 -15.34 3.56 14.59
CA ASN A 37 -16.70 3.22 15.00
C ASN A 37 -17.05 1.74 14.76
N GLY A 38 -16.09 0.93 14.29
CA GLY A 38 -16.25 -0.49 14.00
C GLY A 38 -16.93 -0.80 12.67
N LYS A 39 -17.34 0.20 11.89
CA LYS A 39 -18.01 0.03 10.61
C LYS A 39 -17.02 0.13 9.45
N TYR A 40 -17.34 -0.55 8.36
CA TYR A 40 -16.61 -0.44 7.09
C TYR A 40 -17.00 0.84 6.34
N VAL A 41 -16.02 1.38 5.62
CA VAL A 41 -16.22 2.44 4.63
C VAL A 41 -16.97 1.86 3.44
N THR A 42 -18.08 2.49 3.08
CA THR A 42 -19.01 2.08 2.01
C THR A 42 -19.10 3.19 0.98
N ILE A 43 -19.20 2.84 -0.30
CA ILE A 43 -19.56 3.79 -1.36
C ILE A 43 -21.09 3.83 -1.58
N LYS A 44 -21.67 5.02 -1.47
CA LYS A 44 -23.06 5.27 -1.86
C LYS A 44 -23.19 5.33 -3.39
N MET A 45 -24.40 5.14 -3.92
CA MET A 45 -24.67 5.30 -5.37
C MET A 45 -24.32 6.70 -5.89
N THR A 46 -24.28 7.70 -5.00
CA THR A 46 -23.86 9.08 -5.31
C THR A 46 -22.35 9.24 -5.44
N GLY A 47 -21.55 8.22 -5.12
CA GLY A 47 -20.09 8.28 -5.06
C GLY A 47 -19.52 8.76 -3.71
N ALA A 48 -20.38 9.21 -2.79
CA ALA A 48 -19.95 9.61 -1.45
C ALA A 48 -19.52 8.39 -0.61
N LEU A 49 -18.49 8.57 0.21
CA LEU A 49 -18.02 7.57 1.17
C LEU A 49 -18.65 7.80 2.55
N ASN A 50 -19.08 6.73 3.22
CA ASN A 50 -19.55 6.77 4.60
C ASN A 50 -19.14 5.51 5.38
N CYS A 51 -19.04 5.61 6.69
CA CYS A 51 -18.67 4.48 7.55
C CYS A 51 -19.92 3.85 8.17
N SER A 52 -20.68 3.08 7.39
CA SER A 52 -22.02 2.60 7.81
C SER A 52 -22.22 1.10 7.79
N SER A 53 -21.37 0.32 7.13
CA SER A 53 -21.61 -1.12 6.98
C SER A 53 -21.00 -1.92 8.14
N ASP A 54 -21.74 -2.90 8.65
CA ASP A 54 -21.24 -3.88 9.63
C ASP A 54 -20.47 -5.03 9.00
N SER A 55 -20.61 -5.21 7.68
CA SER A 55 -20.02 -6.32 6.93
C SER A 55 -19.34 -5.83 5.66
N CYS A 56 -18.23 -6.49 5.27
CA CYS A 56 -17.57 -6.20 4.01
C CYS A 56 -18.31 -6.87 2.83
N GLY A 57 -19.09 -6.09 2.08
CA GLY A 57 -19.70 -6.48 0.82
C GLY A 57 -18.95 -5.91 -0.38
N ASP A 58 -19.58 -5.86 -1.55
CA ASP A 58 -18.95 -5.34 -2.77
C ASP A 58 -18.74 -3.83 -2.75
N LYS A 59 -19.51 -3.09 -1.95
CA LYS A 59 -19.41 -1.62 -1.82
C LYS A 59 -18.33 -1.18 -0.83
N GLU A 60 -17.78 -2.14 -0.09
CA GLU A 60 -16.72 -1.94 0.91
C GLU A 60 -15.35 -2.41 0.40
N LYS A 61 -15.30 -2.95 -0.83
CA LYS A 61 -14.08 -3.42 -1.50
C LYS A 61 -13.42 -2.29 -2.28
N PHE A 62 -12.21 -1.94 -1.88
CA PHE A 62 -11.39 -0.93 -2.54
C PHE A 62 -10.13 -1.54 -3.13
N LYS A 63 -9.65 -0.97 -4.25
CA LYS A 63 -8.29 -1.23 -4.74
C LYS A 63 -7.41 -0.09 -4.26
N MET A 64 -6.28 -0.42 -3.64
CA MET A 64 -5.34 0.56 -3.16
C MET A 64 -4.19 0.71 -4.16
N THR A 65 -3.92 1.96 -4.54
CA THR A 65 -2.82 2.29 -5.47
C THR A 65 -1.90 3.31 -4.83
N ILE A 66 -0.59 3.06 -4.85
CA ILE A 66 0.42 4.01 -4.40
C ILE A 66 0.69 4.96 -5.56
N LEU A 67 0.30 6.23 -5.40
CA LEU A 67 0.69 7.30 -6.33
C LEU A 67 1.91 8.06 -5.80
N ASN A 68 2.58 8.76 -6.72
CA ASN A 68 3.64 9.72 -6.40
C ASN A 68 4.83 9.12 -5.61
N ARG A 69 5.18 7.86 -5.90
CA ARG A 69 6.40 7.19 -5.40
C ARG A 69 7.15 6.49 -6.54
N PRO A 70 7.68 7.23 -7.53
CA PRO A 70 8.45 6.63 -8.62
C PRO A 70 9.73 5.97 -8.13
N LEU A 71 10.26 6.39 -6.97
CA LEU A 71 11.41 5.79 -6.30
C LEU A 71 11.09 5.51 -4.84
N ILE A 72 11.53 4.35 -4.34
CA ILE A 72 11.36 3.93 -2.95
C ILE A 72 12.67 3.36 -2.39
N ILE A 73 12.90 3.60 -1.10
CA ILE A 73 13.99 3.03 -0.31
C ILE A 73 13.36 2.13 0.74
N LEU A 74 13.87 0.91 0.86
CA LEU A 74 13.41 -0.08 1.83
C LEU A 74 14.46 -0.25 2.92
N LYS A 75 14.03 -0.15 4.19
CA LYS A 75 14.88 -0.35 5.37
C LYS A 75 14.21 -1.39 6.26
N GLY A 76 14.92 -2.49 6.51
CA GLY A 76 14.55 -3.50 7.50
C GLY A 76 15.18 -3.20 8.86
N GLU A 77 14.94 -4.11 9.80
CA GLU A 77 15.51 -4.05 11.15
C GLU A 77 17.04 -4.01 11.15
N PHE A 78 17.68 -4.76 10.24
CA PHE A 78 19.13 -4.95 10.21
C PHE A 78 19.87 -4.04 9.22
N GLY A 79 19.18 -3.13 8.53
CA GLY A 79 19.78 -2.22 7.55
C GLY A 79 18.92 -1.95 6.33
N PHE A 80 19.52 -1.36 5.31
CA PHE A 80 18.84 -1.10 4.05
C PHE A 80 18.78 -2.35 3.18
N LEU A 81 17.72 -2.43 2.39
CA LEU A 81 17.61 -3.35 1.28
C LEU A 81 18.46 -2.84 0.10
N GLY A 82 19.23 -3.72 -0.52
CA GLY A 82 19.97 -3.40 -1.72
C GLY A 82 20.24 -4.62 -2.60
N LEU A 83 20.62 -4.35 -3.85
CA LEU A 83 21.03 -5.36 -4.83
C LEU A 83 22.56 -5.47 -4.84
N LYS A 84 23.06 -6.69 -4.71
CA LYS A 84 24.48 -7.00 -4.89
C LYS A 84 24.63 -8.28 -5.69
N ASN A 85 25.33 -8.21 -6.83
CA ASN A 85 25.54 -9.35 -7.73
C ASN A 85 24.24 -10.11 -8.10
N GLY A 86 23.15 -9.38 -8.34
CA GLY A 86 21.84 -9.95 -8.67
C GLY A 86 21.09 -10.60 -7.50
N LYS A 87 21.59 -10.48 -6.27
CA LYS A 87 20.93 -10.94 -5.04
C LYS A 87 20.47 -9.76 -4.18
N ILE A 88 19.46 -10.01 -3.37
CA ILE A 88 18.91 -9.05 -2.42
C ILE A 88 19.61 -9.23 -1.07
N GLU A 89 20.15 -8.15 -0.52
CA GLU A 89 20.70 -8.08 0.83
C GLU A 89 19.87 -7.09 1.65
N ALA A 90 19.49 -7.44 2.89
CA ALA A 90 18.62 -6.64 3.77
C ALA A 90 19.33 -6.07 5.01
N ASN A 91 20.66 -6.04 4.98
CA ASN A 91 21.53 -5.64 6.08
C ASN A 91 22.61 -4.65 5.61
N ARG A 92 22.35 -3.91 4.52
CA ARG A 92 23.34 -3.00 3.95
C ARG A 92 23.41 -1.68 4.73
N PRO A 93 24.60 -1.09 4.88
CA PRO A 93 24.76 0.23 5.50
C PRO A 93 24.33 1.38 4.57
N THR A 94 24.30 1.13 3.26
CA THR A 94 23.90 2.09 2.21
C THR A 94 22.58 1.67 1.59
N TYR A 95 21.73 2.63 1.25
CA TYR A 95 20.49 2.37 0.54
C TYR A 95 20.70 2.22 -0.97
N ASP A 96 19.89 1.38 -1.60
CA ASP A 96 19.64 1.44 -3.03
C ASP A 96 18.22 1.98 -3.26
N ALA A 97 18.05 2.81 -4.29
CA ALA A 97 16.73 3.29 -4.69
C ALA A 97 16.11 2.35 -5.74
N PHE A 98 14.85 2.00 -5.55
CA PHE A 98 14.11 1.13 -6.45
C PHE A 98 13.00 1.90 -7.14
N GLU A 99 12.86 1.70 -8.45
CA GLU A 99 11.69 2.17 -9.20
C GLU A 99 10.50 1.26 -8.91
N LEU A 100 9.37 1.86 -8.53
CA LEU A 100 8.13 1.14 -8.28
C LEU A 100 7.28 1.09 -9.56
N ILE A 101 7.06 -0.10 -10.10
CA ILE A 101 6.29 -0.31 -11.32
C ILE A 101 4.99 -1.03 -10.95
N GLN A 102 3.85 -0.38 -11.21
CA GLN A 102 2.55 -1.00 -10.98
C GLN A 102 2.37 -2.21 -11.92
N ALA A 103 2.02 -3.35 -11.33
CA ALA A 103 1.68 -4.58 -12.03
C ALA A 103 0.15 -4.80 -11.98
N GLU A 104 -0.30 -5.95 -12.47
CA GLU A 104 -1.72 -6.31 -12.44
C GLU A 104 -2.23 -6.54 -11.01
N ASN A 105 -3.54 -6.34 -10.81
CA ASN A 105 -4.23 -6.62 -9.56
C ASN A 105 -3.59 -5.96 -8.32
N GLY A 106 -3.20 -4.69 -8.41
CA GLY A 106 -2.68 -3.94 -7.26
C GLY A 106 -1.32 -4.41 -6.75
N LEU A 107 -0.62 -5.28 -7.48
CA LEU A 107 0.75 -5.69 -7.20
C LEU A 107 1.74 -4.65 -7.71
N TYR A 108 2.96 -4.68 -7.14
CA TYR A 108 4.05 -3.81 -7.58
C TYR A 108 5.35 -4.59 -7.78
N ASN A 109 6.05 -4.24 -8.86
CA ASN A 109 7.40 -4.68 -9.14
C ASN A 109 8.40 -3.61 -8.70
N PHE A 110 9.55 -4.06 -8.22
CA PHE A 110 10.68 -3.20 -7.85
C PHE A 110 11.78 -3.38 -8.88
N LYS A 111 12.28 -2.29 -9.43
CA LYS A 111 13.36 -2.31 -10.42
C LYS A 111 14.55 -1.53 -9.88
N GLY A 112 15.69 -2.20 -9.73
CA GLY A 112 16.94 -1.57 -9.30
C GLY A 112 17.69 -0.87 -10.43
N GLN A 113 18.65 0.00 -10.09
CA GLN A 113 19.61 0.61 -11.03
C GLN A 113 21.04 0.09 -10.77
N PRO A 114 21.97 0.02 -11.75
CA PRO A 114 21.85 -0.20 -13.19
C PRO A 114 22.25 -1.65 -13.52
N VAL A 115 21.43 -2.60 -13.13
CA VAL A 115 21.29 -3.88 -13.84
C VAL A 115 19.79 -3.99 -14.06
N LYS A 116 19.34 -4.35 -15.27
CA LYS A 116 17.92 -4.59 -15.59
C LYS A 116 17.38 -5.84 -14.86
N SER A 117 17.63 -5.93 -13.56
CA SER A 117 17.21 -7.01 -12.68
C SER A 117 15.89 -6.57 -12.04
N TYR A 118 14.81 -7.20 -12.49
CA TYR A 118 13.52 -7.11 -11.81
C TYR A 118 13.64 -7.91 -10.51
N MET A 119 13.25 -7.29 -9.39
CA MET A 119 13.05 -8.00 -8.14
C MET A 119 11.70 -8.73 -8.14
N PRO A 120 11.53 -9.79 -7.33
CA PRO A 120 10.24 -10.47 -7.19
C PRO A 120 9.12 -9.49 -6.79
N LEU A 121 7.90 -9.82 -7.24
CA LEU A 121 6.67 -9.09 -6.91
C LEU A 121 6.55 -8.91 -5.40
N LEU A 122 6.49 -7.67 -4.92
CA LEU A 122 6.10 -7.42 -3.53
C LEU A 122 4.59 -7.38 -3.46
N TYR A 123 4.05 -8.27 -2.65
CA TYR A 123 2.71 -8.12 -2.13
C TYR A 123 2.78 -7.17 -0.94
N ILE A 124 2.19 -5.98 -1.06
CA ILE A 124 2.09 -5.07 0.08
C ILE A 124 1.03 -5.65 1.02
N ASN A 125 1.47 -6.29 2.10
CA ASN A 125 0.59 -6.73 3.18
C ASN A 125 0.27 -5.52 4.08
N CYS A 126 -0.96 -5.06 4.04
CA CYS A 126 -1.49 -3.97 4.86
C CYS A 126 -2.37 -4.46 6.02
N GLY A 127 -2.28 -5.74 6.40
CA GLY A 127 -2.88 -6.29 7.62
C GLY A 127 -1.88 -6.41 8.77
N LYS A 128 -2.39 -6.55 10.01
CA LYS A 128 -1.59 -6.71 11.25
C LYS A 128 -0.54 -7.84 11.10
N PRO A 129 0.62 -7.72 11.80
CA PRO A 129 1.68 -8.73 11.77
C PRO A 129 1.20 -10.12 12.19
#